data_AF-A0A8D5G9V7-F1
#
_entry.id   AF-A0A8D5G9V7-F1
#
_cell.length_a   1.000
_cell.length_b   1.000
_cell.length_c   1.000
_cell.angle_alpha   90.00
_cell.angle_beta   90.00
_cell.angle_gamma   90.00
#
_symmetry.space_group_name_H-M   'P 1'
#
loop_
_entity.id
_entity.type
_entity.pdbx_description
1 polymer ?
#
loop_
_entity_poly.entity_id
_entity_poly.type
_entity_poly.pdbx_seq_one_letter_code
_entity_poly.pdbx_strand_id
1 'polypeptide(L)'
;MTWIPAFSYPPPDFSLTDPAERLKNWENCIYYWWYEYLKCNDAYEKCCAQKRDPFSQSKRHKLDKLYHHMGDVHSLTFEDWWNLTQRGNELFSERGFNDYFTVIDDYDDLLPHEFNEKDDLVFIRVPLRTQSKRSLKQSFSQLLDELHRGKQGKRTLKTSQALYKVLGRPKIKALKLHLDIYKFWTENHKPYGEGMPDWRIFQEFDLYTEDNREEYSVEDPDSTSKLVMSVIISRHLKRAKALIKNTALGRFPDYQN
;
A
#
# COMPACT_ATOMS: atom_id res chain seq x y z
N MET A 1 26.53 -5.09 -10.22
CA MET A 1 26.48 -3.69 -9.76
C MET A 1 27.65 -3.49 -8.81
N THR A 2 28.64 -2.67 -9.17
CA THR A 2 29.73 -2.29 -8.27
C THR A 2 29.19 -1.29 -7.25
N TRP A 3 29.33 -1.59 -5.96
CA TRP A 3 28.92 -0.70 -4.87
C TRP A 3 29.71 0.61 -4.96
N ILE A 4 29.00 1.74 -5.03
CA ILE A 4 29.61 3.07 -4.98
C ILE A 4 29.59 3.52 -3.51
N PRO A 5 30.75 3.73 -2.87
CA PRO A 5 30.80 4.21 -1.49
C PRO A 5 30.11 5.57 -1.37
N ALA A 6 29.10 5.65 -0.51
CA ALA A 6 28.45 6.90 -0.14
C ALA A 6 29.23 7.54 1.01
N PHE A 7 29.45 8.85 0.94
CA PHE A 7 30.18 9.59 1.96
C PHE A 7 29.30 10.75 2.46
N SER A 8 29.35 11.05 3.76
CA SER A 8 28.56 12.15 4.33
C SER A 8 29.09 13.53 3.88
N TYR A 9 30.36 13.62 3.49
CA TYR A 9 30.98 14.79 2.86
C TYR A 9 31.69 14.39 1.55
N PRO A 10 31.87 15.32 0.60
CA PRO A 10 32.58 15.04 -0.65
C PRO A 10 33.95 14.39 -0.39
N PRO A 11 34.24 13.20 -0.97
CA PRO A 11 35.55 12.58 -0.86
C PRO A 11 36.60 13.37 -1.67
N PRO A 12 37.90 13.18 -1.39
CA PRO A 12 38.97 13.81 -2.17
C PRO A 12 38.93 13.34 -3.64
N ASP A 13 39.24 14.25 -4.56
CA ASP A 13 39.37 13.95 -5.98
C ASP A 13 40.84 13.68 -6.33
N PHE A 14 41.16 12.41 -6.56
CA PHE A 14 42.51 11.98 -6.96
C PHE A 14 42.71 11.94 -8.48
N SER A 15 41.69 12.28 -9.28
CA SER A 15 41.82 12.33 -10.74
C SER A 15 42.54 13.59 -11.24
N LEU A 16 42.66 14.61 -10.39
CA LEU A 16 43.35 15.87 -10.69
C LEU A 16 44.85 15.66 -10.89
N THR A 17 45.36 16.02 -12.06
CA THR A 17 46.77 15.84 -12.42
C THR A 17 47.66 17.00 -11.99
N ASP A 18 47.12 18.22 -11.90
CA ASP A 18 47.88 19.39 -11.43
C ASP A 18 48.06 19.37 -9.90
N PRO A 19 49.30 19.42 -9.38
CA PRO A 19 49.56 19.35 -7.94
C PRO A 19 48.93 20.48 -7.12
N ALA A 20 48.86 21.70 -7.66
CA ALA A 20 48.32 22.85 -6.93
C ALA A 20 46.78 22.77 -6.84
N GLU A 21 46.12 22.39 -7.93
CA GLU A 21 44.68 22.14 -7.94
C GLU A 21 44.30 20.95 -7.06
N ARG A 22 45.12 19.88 -7.05
CA ARG A 22 44.94 18.72 -6.18
C ARG A 22 45.03 19.10 -4.70
N LEU A 23 46.04 19.87 -4.31
CA LEU A 23 46.17 20.32 -2.92
C LEU A 23 44.97 21.18 -2.51
N LYS A 24 44.54 22.10 -3.38
CA LYS A 24 43.35 22.93 -3.14
C LYS A 24 42.08 22.08 -3.00
N ASN A 25 41.94 21.01 -3.78
CA ASN A 25 40.83 20.07 -3.62
C ASN A 25 40.87 19.39 -2.24
N TRP A 26 42.04 18.91 -1.82
CA TRP A 26 42.22 18.26 -0.52
C TRP A 26 41.99 19.20 0.66
N GLU A 27 42.41 20.46 0.58
CA GLU A 27 42.13 21.48 1.60
C GLU A 27 40.62 21.77 1.76
N ASN A 28 39.79 21.45 0.77
CA ASN A 28 38.33 21.52 0.86
C ASN A 28 37.67 20.20 1.28
N CYS A 29 38.47 19.17 1.60
CA CYS A 29 38.02 17.84 1.98
C CYS A 29 38.19 17.62 3.49
N ILE A 30 37.10 17.27 4.18
CA ILE A 30 37.14 17.04 5.63
C ILE A 30 38.04 15.86 6.02
N TYR A 31 38.13 14.84 5.16
CA TYR A 31 38.92 13.64 5.47
C TYR A 31 40.44 13.88 5.34
N TYR A 32 40.86 14.82 4.49
CA TYR A 32 42.24 15.28 4.44
C TYR A 32 42.64 15.95 5.77
N TRP A 33 41.79 16.84 6.28
CA TRP A 33 42.02 17.44 7.59
C TRP A 33 41.99 16.41 8.71
N TRP A 34 41.08 15.44 8.66
CA TRP A 34 41.09 14.35 9.63
C TRP A 34 42.45 13.64 9.68
N TYR A 35 43.04 13.35 8.51
CA TYR A 35 44.36 12.74 8.37
C TYR A 35 45.50 13.63 8.88
N GLU A 36 45.56 14.90 8.47
CA GLU A 36 46.62 15.83 8.87
C GLU A 36 46.57 16.15 10.38
N TYR A 37 45.38 16.29 10.97
CA TYR A 37 45.25 16.45 12.42
C TYR A 37 45.70 15.19 13.18
N LEU A 38 45.50 14.00 12.62
CA LEU A 38 46.01 12.77 13.23
C LEU A 38 47.53 12.69 13.16
N LYS A 39 48.15 13.14 12.06
CA LYS A 39 49.63 13.26 11.95
C LYS A 39 50.20 14.25 12.96
N CYS A 40 49.47 15.29 13.34
CA CYS A 40 49.93 16.23 14.36
C CYS A 40 49.70 15.74 15.81
N ASN A 41 49.21 14.51 16.02
CA ASN A 41 48.91 14.00 17.35
C ASN A 41 50.12 13.27 17.97
N ASP A 42 50.82 13.91 18.91
CA ASP A 42 52.01 13.35 19.58
C ASP A 42 51.79 11.94 20.19
N ALA A 43 50.60 11.67 20.71
CA ALA A 43 50.29 10.37 21.30
C ALA A 43 50.14 9.29 20.22
N TYR A 44 49.61 9.68 19.05
CA TYR A 44 49.48 8.81 17.89
C TYR A 44 50.84 8.58 17.21
N GLU A 45 51.67 9.61 17.07
CA GLU A 45 53.04 9.50 16.54
C GLU A 45 53.86 8.48 17.35
N LYS A 46 53.83 8.57 18.69
CA LYS A 46 54.47 7.59 19.57
C LYS A 46 53.89 6.17 19.39
N CYS A 47 52.60 6.06 19.12
CA CYS A 47 51.95 4.77 18.84
C CYS A 47 52.45 4.17 17.53
N CYS A 48 52.61 4.98 16.48
CA CYS A 48 53.16 4.58 15.18
C CYS A 48 54.61 4.12 15.30
N ALA A 49 55.46 4.88 16.01
CA ALA A 49 56.88 4.54 16.21
C ALA A 49 57.08 3.19 16.93
N GLN A 50 56.14 2.80 17.79
CA GLN A 50 56.18 1.54 18.52
C GLN A 50 55.72 0.32 17.70
N LYS A 51 55.19 0.52 16.48
CA LYS A 51 54.59 -0.54 15.62
C LYS A 51 53.73 -1.52 16.42
N ARG A 52 52.87 -0.97 17.30
CA ARG A 52 52.12 -1.78 18.27
C ARG A 52 51.24 -2.80 17.55
N ASP A 53 51.38 -4.07 17.92
CA ASP A 53 50.47 -5.12 17.48
C ASP A 53 49.14 -4.97 18.25
N PRO A 54 48.01 -4.65 17.57
CA PRO A 54 46.72 -4.50 18.21
C PRO A 54 46.19 -5.80 18.83
N PHE A 55 46.79 -6.96 18.52
CA PHE A 55 46.46 -8.26 19.10
C PHE A 55 47.42 -8.69 20.23
N SER A 56 48.44 -7.88 20.55
CA SER A 56 49.35 -8.18 21.66
C SER A 56 48.62 -8.13 23.01
N GLN A 57 48.78 -9.20 23.80
CA GLN A 57 48.10 -9.37 25.09
C GLN A 57 48.68 -8.47 26.21
N SER A 58 49.80 -7.78 25.98
CA SER A 58 50.37 -6.83 26.95
C SER A 58 49.62 -5.49 26.94
N LYS A 59 48.98 -5.11 28.06
CA LYS A 59 48.29 -3.83 28.34
C LYS A 59 47.77 -3.06 27.10
N ARG A 60 46.49 -3.27 26.79
CA ARG A 60 45.73 -2.49 25.79
C ARG A 60 45.92 -0.98 26.02
N HIS A 61 46.43 -0.29 25.03
CA HIS A 61 46.56 1.16 25.03
C HIS A 61 45.33 1.81 24.39
N LYS A 62 44.99 3.01 24.85
CA LYS A 62 43.79 3.74 24.40
C LYS A 62 43.71 3.98 22.88
N LEU A 63 44.85 3.94 22.19
CA LEU A 63 44.95 4.17 20.75
C LEU A 63 45.01 2.88 19.91
N ASP A 64 45.06 1.69 20.51
CA ASP A 64 45.26 0.44 19.74
C ASP A 64 44.16 0.21 18.69
N LYS A 65 42.90 0.50 19.03
CA LYS A 65 41.78 0.40 18.07
C LYS A 65 41.92 1.41 16.93
N LEU A 66 42.35 2.63 17.24
CA LEU A 66 42.55 3.66 16.22
C LEU A 66 43.72 3.29 15.30
N TYR A 67 44.82 2.80 15.87
CA TYR A 67 45.98 2.34 15.11
C TYR A 67 45.65 1.14 14.21
N HIS A 68 44.84 0.20 14.69
CA HIS A 68 44.34 -0.90 13.87
C HIS A 68 43.58 -0.40 12.62
N HIS A 69 42.73 0.61 12.79
CA HIS A 69 41.94 1.20 11.71
C HIS A 69 42.72 2.15 10.82
N MET A 70 43.68 2.91 11.33
CA MET A 70 44.31 4.00 10.60
C MET A 70 45.73 3.66 10.14
N GLY A 71 46.40 2.73 10.82
CA GLY A 71 47.79 2.36 10.55
C GLY A 71 48.78 3.50 10.83
N ASP A 72 49.98 3.37 10.27
CA ASP A 72 51.01 4.40 10.38
C ASP A 72 50.79 5.52 9.34
N VAL A 73 50.09 6.58 9.75
CA VAL A 73 49.80 7.76 8.93
C VAL A 73 51.02 8.66 8.66
N HIS A 74 52.15 8.44 9.35
CA HIS A 74 53.36 9.24 9.10
C HIS A 74 54.23 8.63 8.00
N SER A 75 54.00 7.36 7.67
CA SER A 75 54.77 6.62 6.68
C SER A 75 54.33 6.84 5.22
N LEU A 76 53.15 7.44 5.01
CA LEU A 76 52.52 7.58 3.70
C LEU A 76 52.10 9.03 3.43
N THR A 77 51.90 9.36 2.15
CA THR A 77 51.15 10.56 1.78
C THR A 77 49.65 10.33 2.02
N PHE A 78 48.85 11.40 2.07
CA PHE A 78 47.39 11.26 2.20
C PHE A 78 46.79 10.42 1.07
N GLU A 79 47.26 10.61 -0.17
CA GLU A 79 46.82 9.86 -1.34
C GLU A 79 47.16 8.38 -1.24
N ASP A 80 48.39 8.05 -0.86
CA ASP A 80 48.82 6.65 -0.69
C ASP A 80 48.07 5.98 0.46
N TRP A 81 47.91 6.69 1.57
CA TRP A 81 47.13 6.22 2.70
C TRP A 81 45.67 5.96 2.31
N TRP A 82 45.05 6.85 1.55
CA TRP A 82 43.66 6.69 1.13
C TRP A 82 43.47 5.53 0.13
N ASN A 83 44.26 5.53 -0.94
CA ASN A 83 44.04 4.66 -2.10
C ASN A 83 44.76 3.32 -1.98
N LEU A 84 46.05 3.31 -1.64
CA LEU A 84 46.84 2.06 -1.64
C LEU A 84 46.45 1.15 -0.47
N THR A 85 46.10 1.73 0.68
CA THR A 85 45.63 0.95 1.84
C THR A 85 44.14 0.67 1.83
N GLN A 86 43.39 1.29 0.90
CA GLN A 86 41.92 1.26 0.80
C GLN A 86 41.15 1.76 2.05
N ARG A 87 41.86 2.24 3.08
CA ARG A 87 41.28 2.68 4.36
C ARG A 87 40.33 3.85 4.20
N GLY A 88 40.58 4.75 3.25
CA GLY A 88 39.73 5.92 3.02
C GLY A 88 38.28 5.55 2.77
N ASN A 89 38.06 4.63 1.82
CA ASN A 89 36.73 4.13 1.52
C ASN A 89 36.19 3.27 2.67
N GLU A 90 36.98 2.35 3.22
CA GLU A 90 36.48 1.41 4.24
C GLU A 90 36.04 2.06 5.56
N LEU A 91 36.68 3.17 5.94
CA LEU A 91 36.48 3.83 7.23
C LEU A 91 35.48 4.98 7.16
N PHE A 92 35.45 5.72 6.05
CA PHE A 92 34.64 6.94 5.95
C PHE A 92 33.42 6.81 5.04
N SER A 93 33.31 5.75 4.24
CA SER A 93 32.07 5.49 3.53
C SER A 93 31.01 4.95 4.48
N GLU A 94 29.76 5.31 4.22
CA GLU A 94 28.60 4.72 4.84
C GLU A 94 28.50 3.26 4.36
N ARG A 95 28.69 2.32 5.29
CA ARG A 95 28.47 0.90 5.01
C ARG A 95 27.00 0.70 4.67
N GLY A 96 26.75 0.22 3.45
CA GLY A 96 25.44 0.14 2.83
C GLY A 96 24.42 -0.59 3.72
N PHE A 97 23.60 0.18 4.43
CA PHE A 97 22.20 -0.19 4.49
C PHE A 97 21.71 -0.15 3.05
N ASN A 98 21.19 -1.27 2.55
CA ASN A 98 20.55 -1.32 1.25
C ASN A 98 19.29 -0.45 1.36
N ASP A 99 19.45 0.85 1.12
CA ASP A 99 18.50 1.92 1.43
C ASP A 99 17.71 2.32 0.19
N TYR A 100 17.49 1.33 -0.68
CA TYR A 100 16.68 1.50 -1.87
C TYR A 100 15.24 1.13 -1.54
N PHE A 101 14.34 1.90 -2.15
CA PHE A 101 12.93 1.57 -2.22
C PHE A 101 12.77 0.44 -3.24
N THR A 102 12.48 -0.78 -2.79
CA THR A 102 12.49 -1.98 -3.66
C THR A 102 11.31 -2.91 -3.37
N VAL A 103 10.86 -3.62 -4.40
CA VAL A 103 9.95 -4.77 -4.27
C VAL A 103 10.72 -5.95 -3.69
N ILE A 104 10.08 -6.71 -2.82
CA ILE A 104 10.61 -7.96 -2.27
C ILE A 104 9.95 -9.09 -3.07
N ASP A 105 10.75 -9.83 -3.85
CA ASP A 105 10.26 -10.91 -4.72
C ASP A 105 10.27 -12.30 -4.06
N ASP A 106 10.93 -12.42 -2.91
CA ASP A 106 11.07 -13.64 -2.13
C ASP A 106 10.40 -13.46 -0.76
N TYR A 107 9.30 -14.18 -0.54
CA TYR A 107 8.37 -13.98 0.58
C TYR A 107 7.86 -15.31 1.14
N ASP A 108 8.57 -16.42 0.90
CA ASP A 108 8.18 -17.75 1.37
C ASP A 108 7.95 -17.81 2.90
N ASP A 109 8.62 -16.93 3.67
CA ASP A 109 8.48 -16.83 5.13
C ASP A 109 7.50 -15.75 5.63
N LEU A 110 6.93 -14.92 4.75
CA LEU A 110 6.16 -13.72 5.13
C LEU A 110 4.64 -13.84 4.95
N LEU A 111 4.15 -14.90 4.32
CA LEU A 111 2.73 -15.09 4.03
C LEU A 111 2.09 -16.15 4.94
N PRO A 112 0.96 -15.85 5.61
CA PRO A 112 0.03 -16.88 6.05
C PRO A 112 -0.42 -17.69 4.82
N HIS A 113 -0.51 -19.03 4.95
CA HIS A 113 -0.90 -19.97 3.89
C HIS A 113 -2.30 -19.72 3.24
N GLU A 114 -2.99 -18.64 3.63
CA GLU A 114 -4.34 -18.28 3.18
C GLU A 114 -4.36 -17.30 2.00
N PHE A 115 -3.23 -16.69 1.65
CA PHE A 115 -3.15 -15.80 0.50
C PHE A 115 -2.64 -16.55 -0.73
N ASN A 116 -3.46 -16.60 -1.77
CA ASN A 116 -3.09 -17.22 -3.03
C ASN A 116 -2.08 -16.34 -3.77
N GLU A 117 -1.05 -16.98 -4.31
CA GLU A 117 0.23 -16.41 -4.73
C GLU A 117 0.13 -15.26 -5.76
N LYS A 118 0.98 -14.25 -5.56
CA LYS A 118 1.58 -13.32 -6.56
C LYS A 118 0.71 -12.25 -7.24
N ASP A 119 -0.61 -12.37 -7.31
CA ASP A 119 -1.42 -11.44 -8.13
C ASP A 119 -2.11 -10.29 -7.37
N ASP A 120 -2.28 -10.40 -6.04
CA ASP A 120 -3.07 -9.42 -5.26
C ASP A 120 -2.25 -8.53 -4.31
N LEU A 121 -1.01 -8.92 -3.97
CA LEU A 121 -0.19 -8.25 -2.96
C LEU A 121 1.24 -8.03 -3.46
N VAL A 122 1.81 -6.89 -3.06
CA VAL A 122 3.21 -6.52 -3.33
C VAL A 122 3.85 -6.13 -2.01
N PHE A 123 4.98 -6.76 -1.69
CA PHE A 123 5.78 -6.39 -0.54
C PHE A 123 6.86 -5.39 -0.95
N ILE A 124 6.99 -4.31 -0.18
CA ILE A 124 7.97 -3.25 -0.46
C ILE A 124 8.86 -3.00 0.75
N ARG A 125 10.15 -2.84 0.50
CA ARG A 125 11.13 -2.34 1.48
C ARG A 125 11.24 -0.83 1.32
N VAL A 126 11.03 -0.09 2.40
CA VAL A 126 11.01 1.37 2.39
C VAL A 126 12.15 1.93 3.25
N PRO A 127 13.12 2.65 2.67
CA PRO A 127 14.20 3.28 3.41
C PRO A 127 13.70 4.52 4.16
N LEU A 128 13.79 4.52 5.49
CA LEU A 128 13.26 5.62 6.31
C LEU A 128 14.29 6.71 6.64
N ARG A 129 15.59 6.45 6.43
CA ARG A 129 16.67 7.32 6.90
C ARG A 129 17.27 8.20 5.80
N THR A 130 17.51 7.68 4.61
CA THR A 130 18.17 8.44 3.52
C THR A 130 17.21 9.24 2.64
N GLN A 131 15.93 8.86 2.56
CA GLN A 131 15.01 9.47 1.62
C GLN A 131 14.02 10.44 2.27
N SER A 132 13.79 11.57 1.61
CA SER A 132 12.75 12.51 2.03
C SER A 132 11.35 11.92 1.84
N LYS A 133 10.37 12.38 2.63
CA LYS A 133 8.95 12.01 2.45
C LYS A 133 8.44 12.26 1.02
N ARG A 134 8.96 13.29 0.35
CA ARG A 134 8.61 13.60 -1.04
C ARG A 134 9.14 12.54 -2.00
N SER A 135 10.40 12.14 -1.85
CA SER A 135 11.03 11.08 -2.64
C SER A 135 10.27 9.76 -2.50
N LEU A 136 9.97 9.37 -1.26
CA LEU A 136 9.24 8.13 -0.97
C LEU A 136 7.85 8.09 -1.61
N LYS A 137 7.10 9.20 -1.57
CA LYS A 137 5.81 9.31 -2.26
C LYS A 137 5.95 9.13 -3.76
N GLN A 138 6.96 9.76 -4.37
CA GLN A 138 7.21 9.64 -5.80
C GLN A 138 7.58 8.21 -6.20
N SER A 139 8.47 7.55 -5.45
CA SER A 139 8.83 6.14 -5.70
C SER A 139 7.63 5.21 -5.57
N PHE A 140 6.78 5.41 -4.56
CA PHE A 140 5.56 4.61 -4.41
C PHE A 140 4.56 4.86 -5.55
N SER A 141 4.40 6.11 -6.00
CA SER A 141 3.55 6.42 -7.16
C SER A 141 4.05 5.73 -8.44
N GLN A 142 5.34 5.79 -8.72
CA GLN A 142 5.94 5.10 -9.88
C GLN A 142 5.71 3.59 -9.80
N LEU A 143 5.92 3.00 -8.62
CA LEU A 143 5.66 1.58 -8.40
C LEU A 143 4.19 1.20 -8.64
N LEU A 144 3.26 2.03 -8.18
CA LEU A 144 1.83 1.82 -8.44
C LEU A 144 1.48 1.92 -9.92
N ASP A 145 2.08 2.85 -10.67
CA ASP A 145 1.86 2.98 -12.10
C ASP A 145 2.32 1.73 -12.87
N GLU A 146 3.43 1.11 -12.44
CA GLU A 146 3.96 -0.11 -13.02
C GLU A 146 3.13 -1.36 -12.69
N LEU A 147 2.85 -1.55 -11.39
CA LEU A 147 2.24 -2.79 -10.87
C LEU A 147 0.71 -2.75 -10.92
N HIS A 148 0.10 -1.61 -10.60
CA HIS A 148 -1.34 -1.47 -10.53
C HIS A 148 -1.89 -0.82 -11.80
N ARG A 149 -1.99 -1.62 -12.89
CA ARG A 149 -2.63 -1.25 -14.17
C ARG A 149 -4.15 -1.01 -14.09
N GLY A 150 -4.69 -0.88 -12.88
CA GLY A 150 -6.13 -0.77 -12.64
C GLY A 150 -6.69 0.54 -13.18
N LYS A 151 -7.63 0.46 -14.12
CA LYS A 151 -8.50 1.59 -14.47
C LYS A 151 -9.47 1.87 -13.32
N GLN A 152 -9.84 3.13 -13.11
CA GLN A 152 -10.90 3.51 -12.16
C GLN A 152 -12.16 2.65 -12.37
N GLY A 153 -12.78 2.20 -11.27
CA GLY A 153 -14.05 1.48 -11.31
C GLY A 153 -13.96 -0.04 -11.48
N LYS A 154 -13.02 -0.72 -10.78
CA LYS A 154 -13.02 -2.19 -10.69
C LYS A 154 -14.41 -2.69 -10.29
N ARG A 155 -14.96 -3.61 -11.07
CA ARG A 155 -16.26 -4.26 -10.81
C ARG A 155 -16.09 -5.36 -9.75
N THR A 156 -15.88 -4.98 -8.49
CA THR A 156 -15.60 -5.88 -7.36
C THR A 156 -16.66 -6.98 -7.16
N LEU A 157 -17.89 -6.77 -7.65
CA LEU A 157 -18.96 -7.78 -7.62
C LEU A 157 -18.58 -9.09 -8.33
N LYS A 158 -17.79 -9.06 -9.41
CA LYS A 158 -17.41 -10.29 -10.13
C LYS A 158 -16.34 -11.10 -9.42
N THR A 159 -15.50 -10.44 -8.62
CA THR A 159 -14.35 -11.03 -7.92
C THR A 159 -14.61 -11.21 -6.43
N SER A 160 -15.84 -11.01 -5.97
CA SER A 160 -16.18 -11.17 -4.55
C SER A 160 -15.93 -12.61 -4.10
N GLN A 161 -15.17 -12.76 -3.03
CA GLN A 161 -14.91 -14.03 -2.34
C GLN A 161 -15.83 -14.23 -1.13
N ALA A 162 -16.86 -13.39 -0.96
CA ALA A 162 -17.81 -13.53 0.15
C ALA A 162 -18.55 -14.88 0.07
N LEU A 163 -18.81 -15.48 1.24
CA LEU A 163 -19.57 -16.73 1.37
C LEU A 163 -20.98 -16.60 0.76
N TYR A 164 -21.62 -15.44 0.93
CA TYR A 164 -22.92 -15.12 0.32
C TYR A 164 -22.76 -13.93 -0.62
N LYS A 165 -22.70 -14.20 -1.92
CA LYS A 165 -22.45 -13.17 -2.94
C LYS A 165 -23.74 -12.45 -3.32
N VAL A 166 -23.66 -11.12 -3.40
CA VAL A 166 -24.74 -10.29 -3.94
C VAL A 166 -24.82 -10.49 -5.46
N LEU A 167 -25.97 -10.96 -5.93
CA LEU A 167 -26.18 -11.21 -7.35
C LEU A 167 -26.55 -9.91 -8.09
N GLY A 168 -25.77 -9.60 -9.13
CA GLY A 168 -26.03 -8.47 -10.02
C GLY A 168 -25.91 -7.10 -9.34
N ARG A 169 -26.66 -6.11 -9.85
CA ARG A 169 -26.69 -4.73 -9.35
C ARG A 169 -28.12 -4.35 -8.99
N PRO A 170 -28.59 -4.72 -7.80
CA PRO A 170 -29.98 -4.51 -7.45
C PRO A 170 -30.30 -3.03 -7.22
N LYS A 171 -31.50 -2.61 -7.61
CA LYS A 171 -32.05 -1.31 -7.24
C LYS A 171 -32.59 -1.39 -5.81
N ILE A 172 -31.87 -0.82 -4.84
CA ILE A 172 -32.21 -0.89 -3.40
C ILE A 172 -33.65 -0.42 -3.14
N LYS A 173 -34.07 0.69 -3.77
CA LYS A 173 -35.44 1.21 -3.65
C LYS A 173 -36.50 0.19 -4.08
N ALA A 174 -36.24 -0.57 -5.14
CA ALA A 174 -37.15 -1.61 -5.60
C ALA A 174 -37.21 -2.80 -4.63
N LEU A 175 -36.06 -3.23 -4.09
CA LEU A 175 -36.02 -4.30 -3.07
C LEU A 175 -36.85 -3.93 -1.84
N LYS A 176 -36.66 -2.70 -1.34
CA LYS A 176 -37.44 -2.16 -0.22
C LYS A 176 -38.93 -2.17 -0.55
N LEU A 177 -39.32 -1.61 -1.70
CA LEU A 177 -40.72 -1.55 -2.11
C LEU A 177 -41.37 -2.94 -2.21
N HIS A 178 -40.67 -3.92 -2.80
CA HIS A 178 -41.16 -5.30 -2.87
C HIS A 178 -41.41 -5.88 -1.48
N LEU A 179 -40.48 -5.67 -0.53
CA LEU A 179 -40.61 -6.18 0.83
C LEU A 179 -41.72 -5.47 1.61
N ASP A 180 -41.83 -4.15 1.50
CA ASP A 180 -42.83 -3.35 2.21
C ASP A 180 -44.24 -3.72 1.75
N ILE A 181 -44.48 -3.84 0.43
CA ILE A 181 -45.76 -4.33 -0.12
C ILE A 181 -46.06 -5.74 0.37
N TYR A 182 -45.06 -6.63 0.42
CA TYR A 182 -45.26 -8.00 0.90
C TYR A 182 -45.64 -8.07 2.38
N LYS A 183 -44.98 -7.28 3.24
CA LYS A 183 -45.31 -7.19 4.66
C LYS A 183 -46.72 -6.65 4.86
N PHE A 184 -47.03 -5.52 4.22
CA PHE A 184 -48.35 -4.89 4.30
C PHE A 184 -49.45 -5.84 3.79
N TRP A 185 -49.23 -6.52 2.67
CA TRP A 185 -50.15 -7.52 2.15
C TRP A 185 -50.33 -8.68 3.14
N THR A 186 -49.26 -9.19 3.75
CA THR A 186 -49.35 -10.31 4.70
C THR A 186 -50.12 -9.94 5.98
N GLU A 187 -50.00 -8.70 6.44
CA GLU A 187 -50.72 -8.18 7.61
C GLU A 187 -52.21 -7.93 7.33
N ASN A 188 -52.56 -7.53 6.10
CA ASN A 188 -53.91 -7.08 5.75
C ASN A 188 -54.70 -8.07 4.87
N HIS A 189 -54.06 -9.12 4.36
CA HIS A 189 -54.71 -10.15 3.57
C HIS A 189 -55.32 -11.21 4.49
N LYS A 190 -56.65 -11.25 4.55
CA LYS A 190 -57.42 -12.26 5.29
C LYS A 190 -58.07 -13.24 4.32
N PRO A 191 -58.11 -14.54 4.65
CA PRO A 191 -58.91 -15.51 3.91
C PRO A 191 -60.42 -15.14 3.99
N TYR A 192 -61.21 -15.56 3.00
CA TYR A 192 -62.66 -15.34 2.88
C TYR A 192 -63.14 -13.92 2.53
N GLY A 193 -62.29 -13.09 1.93
CA GLY A 193 -62.71 -11.81 1.32
C GLY A 193 -62.83 -10.64 2.30
N GLU A 194 -62.51 -10.86 3.57
CA GLU A 194 -62.43 -9.80 4.60
C GLU A 194 -61.09 -9.04 4.60
N GLY A 195 -60.18 -9.39 3.69
CA GLY A 195 -58.87 -8.76 3.53
C GLY A 195 -58.92 -7.54 2.62
N MET A 196 -57.93 -6.66 2.76
CA MET A 196 -57.78 -5.55 1.83
C MET A 196 -57.51 -6.07 0.40
N PRO A 197 -58.27 -5.64 -0.61
CA PRO A 197 -58.03 -6.07 -1.98
C PRO A 197 -56.76 -5.45 -2.56
N ASP A 198 -56.07 -6.16 -3.45
CA ASP A 198 -54.76 -5.75 -3.99
C ASP A 198 -54.78 -4.33 -4.61
N TRP A 199 -55.86 -3.94 -5.29
CA TRP A 199 -55.98 -2.60 -5.86
C TRP A 199 -55.99 -1.48 -4.80
N ARG A 200 -56.50 -1.74 -3.58
CA ARG A 200 -56.41 -0.77 -2.48
C ARG A 200 -54.99 -0.63 -1.96
N ILE A 201 -54.23 -1.73 -1.94
CA ILE A 201 -52.80 -1.72 -1.58
C ILE A 201 -52.01 -0.89 -2.60
N PHE A 202 -52.36 -0.95 -3.89
CA PHE A 202 -51.75 -0.10 -4.91
C PHE A 202 -51.93 1.40 -4.60
N GLN A 203 -53.13 1.81 -4.19
CA GLN A 203 -53.43 3.19 -3.83
C GLN A 203 -52.69 3.64 -2.57
N GLU A 204 -52.65 2.78 -1.54
CA GLU A 204 -51.94 3.04 -0.27
C GLU A 204 -50.44 3.32 -0.48
N PHE A 205 -49.82 2.61 -1.42
CA PHE A 205 -48.40 2.79 -1.75
C PHE A 205 -48.13 3.89 -2.80
N ASP A 206 -49.14 4.65 -3.22
CA ASP A 206 -49.06 5.73 -4.22
C ASP A 206 -48.31 5.29 -5.50
N LEU A 207 -48.60 4.09 -6.01
CA LEU A 207 -47.85 3.50 -7.14
C LEU A 207 -48.21 4.07 -8.52
N TYR A 208 -48.76 5.28 -8.56
CA TYR A 208 -49.19 5.95 -9.78
C TYR A 208 -48.01 6.47 -10.60
N THR A 209 -48.19 6.47 -11.91
CA THR A 209 -47.38 7.26 -12.84
C THR A 209 -48.08 8.59 -13.08
N GLU A 210 -47.36 9.59 -13.62
CA GLU A 210 -47.97 10.88 -13.98
C GLU A 210 -49.19 10.69 -14.89
N ASP A 211 -49.08 9.78 -15.87
CA ASP A 211 -50.14 9.52 -16.87
C ASP A 211 -51.41 8.86 -16.31
N ASN A 212 -51.33 8.09 -15.22
CA ASN A 212 -52.46 7.29 -14.71
C ASN A 212 -52.97 7.74 -13.35
N ARG A 213 -52.39 8.81 -12.79
CA ARG A 213 -52.74 9.30 -11.46
C ARG A 213 -54.19 9.74 -11.38
N GLU A 214 -54.67 10.51 -12.36
CA GLU A 214 -56.07 10.96 -12.38
C GLU A 214 -57.06 9.79 -12.45
N GLU A 215 -56.75 8.78 -13.25
CA GLU A 215 -57.59 7.59 -13.43
C GLU A 215 -57.64 6.71 -12.18
N TYR A 216 -56.50 6.51 -11.50
CA TYR A 216 -56.37 5.51 -10.44
C TYR A 216 -56.47 6.06 -9.03
N SER A 217 -56.32 7.38 -8.82
CA SER A 217 -56.40 8.01 -7.49
C SER A 217 -57.83 8.24 -6.99
N VAL A 218 -58.85 7.91 -7.80
CA VAL A 218 -60.26 8.01 -7.41
C VAL A 218 -60.60 7.03 -6.28
N GLU A 219 -61.55 7.42 -5.42
CA GLU A 219 -61.94 6.63 -4.25
C GLU A 219 -62.47 5.24 -4.63
N ASP A 220 -63.18 5.11 -5.75
CA ASP A 220 -63.65 3.81 -6.25
C ASP A 220 -63.43 3.69 -7.77
N PRO A 221 -62.28 3.16 -8.20
CA PRO A 221 -61.97 2.98 -9.60
C PRO A 221 -62.89 1.96 -10.27
N ASP A 222 -63.01 2.04 -11.60
CA ASP A 222 -63.76 1.06 -12.37
C ASP A 222 -63.14 -0.35 -12.29
N SER A 223 -63.90 -1.37 -12.68
CA SER A 223 -63.44 -2.77 -12.62
C SER A 223 -62.16 -3.01 -13.42
N THR A 224 -61.97 -2.31 -14.54
CA THR A 224 -60.79 -2.44 -15.38
C THR A 224 -59.55 -1.91 -14.66
N SER A 225 -59.64 -0.71 -14.08
CA SER A 225 -58.56 -0.10 -13.31
C SER A 225 -58.18 -0.94 -12.09
N LYS A 226 -59.18 -1.45 -11.36
CA LYS A 226 -58.96 -2.35 -10.21
C LYS A 226 -58.16 -3.60 -10.61
N LEU A 227 -58.45 -4.19 -11.76
CA LEU A 227 -57.70 -5.35 -12.27
C LEU A 227 -56.26 -4.97 -12.60
N VAL A 228 -56.02 -3.85 -13.27
CA VAL A 228 -54.67 -3.38 -13.62
C VAL A 228 -53.83 -3.13 -12.36
N MET A 229 -54.37 -2.41 -11.38
CA MET A 229 -53.70 -2.15 -10.10
C MET A 229 -53.36 -3.45 -9.37
N SER A 230 -54.31 -4.40 -9.33
CA SER A 230 -54.11 -5.71 -8.70
C SER A 230 -53.00 -6.52 -9.39
N VAL A 231 -52.91 -6.46 -10.73
CA VAL A 231 -51.84 -7.10 -11.50
C VAL A 231 -50.47 -6.50 -11.14
N ILE A 232 -50.38 -5.19 -10.93
CA ILE A 232 -49.13 -4.53 -10.52
C ILE A 232 -48.70 -5.04 -9.14
N ILE A 233 -49.60 -5.05 -8.15
CA ILE A 233 -49.31 -5.58 -6.82
C ILE A 233 -48.91 -7.05 -6.88
N SER A 234 -49.63 -7.87 -7.64
CA SER A 234 -49.26 -9.27 -7.88
C SER A 234 -47.83 -9.44 -8.41
N ARG A 235 -47.36 -8.55 -9.28
CA ARG A 235 -45.95 -8.56 -9.75
C ARG A 235 -44.97 -8.24 -8.63
N HIS A 236 -45.26 -7.24 -7.79
CA HIS A 236 -44.42 -6.90 -6.64
C HIS A 236 -44.37 -8.06 -5.63
N LEU A 237 -45.50 -8.66 -5.31
CA LEU A 237 -45.60 -9.81 -4.41
C LEU A 237 -44.86 -11.03 -4.96
N LYS A 238 -45.00 -11.33 -6.25
CA LYS A 238 -44.27 -12.44 -6.89
C LYS A 238 -42.76 -12.26 -6.75
N ARG A 239 -42.25 -11.04 -6.98
CA ARG A 239 -40.83 -10.72 -6.81
C ARG A 239 -40.37 -10.83 -5.37
N ALA A 240 -41.15 -10.31 -4.42
CA ALA A 240 -40.84 -10.41 -2.99
C ALA A 240 -40.79 -11.86 -2.52
N LYS A 241 -41.78 -12.68 -2.89
CA LYS A 241 -41.84 -14.11 -2.57
C LYS A 241 -40.63 -14.87 -3.12
N ALA A 242 -40.25 -14.62 -4.38
CA ALA A 242 -39.06 -15.22 -4.97
C ALA A 242 -37.78 -14.84 -4.21
N LEU A 243 -37.60 -13.55 -3.89
CA LEU A 243 -36.45 -13.06 -3.13
C LEU A 243 -36.38 -13.71 -1.74
N ILE A 244 -37.49 -13.75 -0.99
CA ILE A 244 -37.55 -14.34 0.36
C ILE A 244 -37.26 -15.85 0.32
N LYS A 245 -37.77 -16.56 -0.69
CA LYS A 245 -37.47 -17.98 -0.89
C LYS A 245 -35.97 -18.19 -1.15
N ASN A 246 -35.38 -17.37 -2.01
CA ASN A 246 -33.98 -17.51 -2.42
C ASN A 246 -32.98 -17.08 -1.35
N THR A 247 -33.35 -16.17 -0.44
CA THR A 247 -32.47 -15.84 0.70
C THR A 247 -32.20 -17.06 1.58
N ALA A 248 -33.17 -17.97 1.74
CA ALA A 248 -32.98 -19.23 2.47
C ALA A 248 -31.98 -20.17 1.77
N LEU A 249 -31.77 -20.02 0.46
CA LEU A 249 -30.80 -20.76 -0.34
C LEU A 249 -29.44 -20.04 -0.44
N GLY A 250 -29.25 -18.94 0.31
CA GLY A 250 -28.03 -18.13 0.24
C GLY A 250 -27.89 -17.32 -1.06
N ARG A 251 -28.96 -17.20 -1.87
CA ARG A 251 -28.96 -16.48 -3.15
C ARG A 251 -29.76 -15.18 -3.03
N PHE A 252 -29.11 -14.04 -3.19
CA PHE A 252 -29.80 -12.75 -3.14
C PHE A 252 -29.04 -11.65 -3.89
N PRO A 253 -29.72 -10.72 -4.58
CA PRO A 253 -31.11 -10.77 -5.02
C PRO A 253 -31.31 -11.70 -6.20
N ASP A 254 -32.22 -12.64 -6.07
CA ASP A 254 -32.57 -13.59 -7.12
C ASP A 254 -34.10 -13.68 -7.28
N TYR A 255 -34.58 -13.48 -8.50
CA TYR A 255 -36.00 -13.50 -8.85
C TYR A 255 -36.41 -14.81 -9.55
N GLN A 256 -35.47 -15.72 -9.80
CA GLN A 256 -35.76 -17.04 -10.39
C GLN A 256 -36.34 -17.96 -9.32
N ASN A 257 -37.34 -18.77 -9.68
CA ASN A 257 -38.04 -19.67 -8.74
C ASN A 257 -37.49 -21.08 -8.74
#